data_AF-A0A357LXF7-F1
#
_entry.id   AF-A0A357LXF7-F1
#
_cell.length_a   1.000
_cell.length_b   1.000
_cell.length_c   1.000
_cell.angle_alpha   90.00
_cell.angle_beta   90.00
_cell.angle_gamma   90.00
#
_symmetry.space_group_name_H-M   'P 1'
#
loop_
_entity.id
_entity.type
_entity.pdbx_description
1 polymer ?
#
loop_
_entity_poly.entity_id
_entity_poly.type
_entity_poly.pdbx_seq_one_letter_code
_entity_poly.pdbx_strand_id
1 'polypeptide(L)'
;MPAVGFHSARLAVIGLGLIGCSWAKGLRVRGCVGHVSGYDLNPESMRLAQEQGIIDAFSSDVAEVVRDADFIIISVPIMAIRSTLEAIRQAVSDFAVITDVGSVKGSVAMDVQAVFGETFDRFVPGHPIAGSEKAGVLAANEDLYVCHKVILTPLPVTSELASKRVELAWQAVGADVELMSVAHHDEVLAATSHLPHLLAYSLVDTLANTHENKEIFNYAAGGFRDFTRIAASSPVMWRDIFSANKRELLKTLDLFSEDLTRLRTLIEQEDSTGLMGVLTRAKAARDHFSNILARRAYMEPMKTTSVTYTASAGQPLTGQFRVPGDKSVSHRSIMLGSLANGTTEVTGFLEGEDSLATLQAFRDMGVVIEGPDNGRVVIHGVGLHGLQAPPGALYLGNSGTSMRLLAGLMAGQSFDVEMTGDESLSKRPMKRVADPLGQMGAEVSTAEGGRPPLKVKGGSTLKGIHYDLPKASAQVKSCVLLAGLYADGETSVTEPAPTRDHTE
;
A
#
# COMPACT_ATOMS: atom_id res chain seq x y z
N MET A 1 -27.38 18.35 -15.50
CA MET A 1 -26.07 17.98 -16.09
C MET A 1 -25.28 17.22 -15.03
N PRO A 2 -24.61 16.12 -15.39
CA PRO A 2 -23.88 15.29 -14.44
C PRO A 2 -22.72 16.08 -13.82
N ALA A 3 -22.54 15.99 -12.49
CA ALA A 3 -21.58 16.80 -11.72
C ALA A 3 -20.10 16.56 -12.12
N VAL A 4 -19.82 15.45 -12.81
CA VAL A 4 -18.47 14.99 -13.18
C VAL A 4 -18.27 14.95 -14.71
N GLY A 5 -19.18 15.56 -15.49
CA GLY A 5 -19.01 15.69 -16.95
C GLY A 5 -19.11 14.41 -17.78
N PHE A 6 -19.34 13.24 -17.16
CA PHE A 6 -19.61 11.98 -17.87
C PHE A 6 -21.08 11.85 -18.26
N HIS A 7 -21.36 11.53 -19.52
CA HIS A 7 -22.68 11.10 -19.98
C HIS A 7 -22.56 10.01 -21.05
N SER A 8 -23.37 8.97 -20.91
CA SER A 8 -23.59 7.94 -21.94
C SER A 8 -25.04 8.01 -22.41
N ALA A 9 -25.26 8.25 -23.70
CA ALA A 9 -26.60 8.25 -24.26
C ALA A 9 -27.16 6.82 -24.26
N ARG A 10 -26.30 5.82 -24.56
CA ARG A 10 -26.65 4.40 -24.59
C ARG A 10 -25.56 3.56 -23.92
N LEU A 11 -25.89 3.07 -22.73
CA LEU A 11 -25.05 2.18 -21.93
C LEU A 11 -25.49 0.72 -22.14
N ALA A 12 -24.55 -0.17 -22.42
CA ALA A 12 -24.78 -1.62 -22.39
C ALA A 12 -24.10 -2.25 -21.16
N VAL A 13 -24.86 -3.09 -20.44
CA VAL A 13 -24.38 -3.82 -19.26
C VAL A 13 -24.46 -5.31 -19.55
N ILE A 14 -23.31 -5.98 -19.62
CA ILE A 14 -23.21 -7.42 -19.85
C ILE A 14 -22.85 -8.09 -18.53
N GLY A 15 -23.74 -8.92 -17.99
CA GLY A 15 -23.65 -9.47 -16.64
C GLY A 15 -24.41 -8.61 -15.63
N LEU A 16 -25.61 -9.06 -15.26
CA LEU A 16 -26.55 -8.37 -14.39
C LEU A 16 -26.46 -8.88 -12.95
N GLY A 17 -25.23 -8.96 -12.45
CA GLY A 17 -24.94 -9.27 -11.04
C GLY A 17 -24.94 -8.02 -10.15
N LEU A 18 -24.41 -8.17 -8.92
CA LEU A 18 -24.24 -7.07 -7.97
C LEU A 18 -23.47 -5.90 -8.61
N ILE A 19 -22.32 -6.18 -9.23
CA ILE A 19 -21.40 -5.14 -9.70
C ILE A 19 -22.01 -4.36 -10.88
N GLY A 20 -22.32 -5.03 -12.00
CA GLY A 20 -22.86 -4.35 -13.19
C GLY A 20 -24.15 -3.56 -12.89
N CYS A 21 -25.08 -4.15 -12.12
CA CYS A 21 -26.34 -3.49 -11.77
C CYS A 21 -26.14 -2.32 -10.81
N SER A 22 -25.25 -2.42 -9.81
CA SER A 22 -24.94 -1.31 -8.90
C SER A 22 -24.37 -0.12 -9.67
N TRP A 23 -23.51 -0.38 -10.64
CA TRP A 23 -22.88 0.67 -11.43
C TRP A 23 -23.88 1.38 -12.34
N ALA A 24 -24.69 0.60 -13.08
CA ALA A 24 -25.76 1.15 -13.90
C ALA A 24 -26.78 1.96 -13.08
N LYS A 25 -27.18 1.44 -11.92
CA LYS A 25 -28.10 2.12 -11.00
C LYS A 25 -27.49 3.44 -10.47
N GLY A 26 -26.22 3.40 -10.06
CA GLY A 26 -25.49 4.56 -9.57
C GLY A 26 -25.35 5.68 -10.61
N LEU A 27 -25.09 5.33 -11.87
CA LEU A 27 -25.06 6.28 -12.99
C LEU A 27 -26.45 6.84 -13.29
N ARG A 28 -27.50 6.02 -13.24
CA ARG A 28 -28.89 6.43 -13.51
C ARG A 28 -29.39 7.46 -12.50
N VAL A 29 -29.24 7.18 -11.20
CA VAL A 29 -29.63 8.12 -10.12
C VAL A 29 -28.94 9.48 -10.25
N ARG A 30 -27.74 9.51 -10.82
CA ARG A 30 -26.94 10.73 -11.00
C ARG A 30 -27.15 11.41 -12.36
N GLY A 31 -28.08 10.91 -13.19
CA GLY A 31 -28.41 11.48 -14.49
C GLY A 31 -27.29 11.36 -15.53
N CYS A 32 -26.41 10.37 -15.36
CA CYS A 32 -25.24 10.15 -16.23
C CYS A 32 -25.54 9.25 -17.43
N VAL A 33 -26.71 8.62 -17.49
CA VAL A 33 -27.10 7.71 -18.57
C VAL A 33 -28.47 8.07 -19.14
N GLY A 34 -28.62 7.95 -20.46
CA GLY A 34 -29.90 8.14 -21.16
C GLY A 34 -30.72 6.85 -21.22
N HIS A 35 -30.16 5.81 -21.85
CA HIS A 35 -30.77 4.49 -22.00
C HIS A 35 -29.78 3.39 -21.59
N VAL A 36 -30.26 2.36 -20.90
CA VAL A 36 -29.46 1.22 -20.43
C VAL A 36 -30.05 -0.08 -20.99
N SER A 37 -29.27 -0.78 -21.80
CA SER A 37 -29.58 -2.14 -22.27
C SER A 37 -28.80 -3.17 -21.45
N GLY A 38 -29.47 -4.25 -21.04
CA GLY A 38 -28.85 -5.31 -20.22
C GLY A 38 -28.83 -6.67 -20.92
N TYR A 39 -27.79 -7.46 -20.66
CA TYR A 39 -27.70 -8.87 -21.03
C TYR A 39 -27.22 -9.71 -19.85
N ASP A 40 -27.83 -10.86 -19.62
CA ASP A 40 -27.33 -11.89 -18.71
C ASP A 40 -27.66 -13.29 -19.27
N LEU A 41 -26.87 -14.30 -18.90
CA LEU A 41 -27.17 -15.69 -19.26
C LEU A 41 -28.46 -16.19 -18.59
N ASN A 42 -28.81 -15.63 -17.42
CA ASN A 42 -30.05 -15.93 -16.74
C ASN A 42 -31.18 -14.97 -17.20
N PRO A 43 -32.22 -15.47 -17.90
CA PRO A 43 -33.36 -14.66 -18.32
C PRO A 43 -34.11 -13.99 -17.16
N GLU A 44 -34.11 -14.62 -15.98
CA GLU A 44 -34.72 -14.06 -14.78
C GLU A 44 -33.98 -12.81 -14.30
N SER A 45 -32.64 -12.80 -14.33
CA SER A 45 -31.84 -11.62 -14.00
C SER A 45 -32.18 -10.43 -14.90
N MET A 46 -32.36 -10.68 -16.20
CA MET A 46 -32.75 -9.63 -17.16
C MET A 46 -34.12 -9.05 -16.85
N ARG A 47 -35.12 -9.93 -16.61
CA ARG A 47 -36.46 -9.50 -16.20
C ARG A 47 -36.45 -8.69 -14.92
N LEU A 48 -35.79 -9.20 -13.88
CA LEU A 48 -35.71 -8.53 -12.58
C LEU A 48 -35.01 -7.17 -12.69
N ALA A 49 -33.93 -7.06 -13.48
CA ALA A 49 -33.24 -5.79 -13.67
C ALA A 49 -34.12 -4.74 -14.36
N GLN A 50 -34.98 -5.16 -15.30
CA GLN A 50 -35.94 -4.27 -15.95
C GLN A 50 -37.08 -3.89 -14.99
N GLU A 51 -37.63 -4.85 -14.25
CA GLU A 51 -38.69 -4.62 -13.25
C GLU A 51 -38.23 -3.67 -12.12
N GLN A 52 -36.95 -3.73 -11.73
CA GLN A 52 -36.32 -2.81 -10.78
C GLN A 52 -35.93 -1.45 -11.39
N GLY A 53 -36.16 -1.23 -12.69
CA GLY A 53 -35.82 0.01 -13.39
C GLY A 53 -34.32 0.29 -13.51
N ILE A 54 -33.47 -0.74 -13.37
CA ILE A 54 -32.01 -0.62 -13.52
C ILE A 54 -31.66 -0.52 -15.01
N ILE A 55 -32.30 -1.36 -15.82
CA ILE A 55 -32.20 -1.37 -17.29
C ILE A 55 -33.54 -1.02 -17.91
N ASP A 56 -33.51 -0.43 -19.10
CA ASP A 56 -34.72 -0.08 -19.86
C ASP A 56 -35.14 -1.20 -20.81
N ALA A 57 -34.17 -1.95 -21.35
CA ALA A 57 -34.38 -3.03 -22.30
C ALA A 57 -33.37 -4.17 -22.10
N PHE A 58 -33.73 -5.36 -22.55
CA PHE A 58 -32.84 -6.52 -22.65
C PHE A 58 -33.14 -7.33 -23.91
N SER A 59 -32.17 -8.14 -24.35
CA SER A 59 -32.36 -9.12 -25.42
C SER A 59 -31.72 -10.45 -25.01
N SER A 60 -32.22 -11.56 -25.58
CA SER A 60 -31.56 -12.86 -25.49
C SER A 60 -30.31 -12.98 -26.36
N ASP A 61 -30.07 -12.01 -27.25
CA ASP A 61 -28.84 -11.89 -28.03
C ASP A 61 -28.01 -10.70 -27.54
N VAL A 62 -26.81 -10.98 -27.03
CA VAL A 62 -25.88 -9.96 -26.54
C VAL A 62 -25.45 -8.98 -27.64
N ALA A 63 -25.42 -9.42 -28.91
CA ALA A 63 -25.07 -8.57 -30.04
C ALA A 63 -26.10 -7.44 -30.25
N GLU A 64 -27.39 -7.70 -29.98
CA GLU A 64 -28.43 -6.67 -30.02
C GLU A 64 -28.29 -5.64 -28.90
N VAL A 65 -27.85 -6.08 -27.72
CA VAL A 65 -27.67 -5.22 -26.54
C VAL A 65 -26.57 -4.18 -26.75
N VAL A 66 -25.49 -4.55 -27.45
CA VAL A 66 -24.32 -3.65 -27.65
C VAL A 66 -24.37 -2.78 -28.91
N ARG A 67 -25.25 -3.10 -29.88
CA ARG A 67 -25.22 -2.56 -31.25
C ARG A 67 -25.15 -1.04 -31.32
N ASP A 68 -25.96 -0.37 -30.50
CA ASP A 68 -26.08 1.08 -30.49
C ASP A 68 -25.43 1.71 -29.25
N ALA A 69 -24.65 0.96 -28.49
CA ALA A 69 -24.05 1.44 -27.25
C ALA A 69 -22.87 2.38 -27.56
N ASP A 70 -22.76 3.47 -26.80
CA ASP A 70 -21.55 4.32 -26.77
C ASP A 70 -20.60 3.96 -25.62
N PHE A 71 -21.10 3.17 -24.67
CA PHE A 71 -20.33 2.67 -23.54
C PHE A 71 -20.80 1.26 -23.18
N ILE A 72 -19.85 0.34 -22.98
CA ILE A 72 -20.12 -1.06 -22.66
C ILE A 72 -19.35 -1.43 -21.38
N ILE A 73 -20.03 -2.02 -20.41
CA ILE A 73 -19.39 -2.63 -19.24
C ILE A 73 -19.60 -4.14 -19.23
N ILE A 74 -18.50 -4.87 -19.07
CA ILE A 74 -18.47 -6.33 -18.98
C ILE A 74 -18.30 -6.72 -17.51
N SER A 75 -19.38 -7.21 -16.90
CA SER A 75 -19.53 -7.60 -15.50
C SER A 75 -19.85 -9.09 -15.35
N VAL A 76 -19.12 -9.93 -16.08
CA VAL A 76 -19.20 -11.39 -16.04
C VAL A 76 -18.02 -12.01 -15.29
N PRO A 77 -18.09 -13.28 -14.86
CA PRO A 77 -16.94 -13.98 -14.32
C PRO A 77 -15.74 -13.93 -15.28
N ILE A 78 -14.52 -13.87 -14.72
CA ILE A 78 -13.29 -13.67 -15.49
C ILE A 78 -13.12 -14.69 -16.63
N MET A 79 -13.51 -15.95 -16.42
CA MET A 79 -13.42 -17.01 -17.43
C MET A 79 -14.43 -16.86 -18.59
N ALA A 80 -15.45 -16.01 -18.43
CA ALA A 80 -16.46 -15.74 -19.45
C ALA A 80 -16.15 -14.49 -20.29
N ILE A 81 -15.08 -13.74 -19.99
CA ILE A 81 -14.75 -12.51 -20.69
C ILE A 81 -14.44 -12.79 -22.16
N ARG A 82 -13.57 -13.76 -22.47
CA ARG A 82 -13.21 -14.10 -23.86
C ARG A 82 -14.42 -14.38 -24.75
N SER A 83 -15.28 -15.31 -24.33
CA SER A 83 -16.47 -15.68 -25.10
C SER A 83 -17.46 -14.52 -25.22
N THR A 84 -17.55 -13.66 -24.19
CA THR A 84 -18.34 -12.43 -24.25
C THR A 84 -17.80 -11.47 -25.29
N LEU A 85 -16.48 -11.24 -25.31
CA LEU A 85 -15.82 -10.38 -26.30
C LEU A 85 -16.03 -10.93 -27.72
N GLU A 86 -15.88 -12.25 -27.91
CA GLU A 86 -16.12 -12.91 -29.20
C GLU A 86 -17.56 -12.72 -29.69
N ALA A 87 -18.55 -12.86 -28.79
CA ALA A 87 -19.96 -12.71 -29.12
C ALA A 87 -20.34 -11.28 -29.52
N ILE A 88 -19.71 -10.26 -28.93
CA ILE A 88 -20.01 -8.86 -29.23
C ILE A 88 -19.16 -8.27 -30.36
N ARG A 89 -18.03 -8.91 -30.72
CA ARG A 89 -17.01 -8.35 -31.62
C ARG A 89 -17.57 -7.72 -32.90
N GLN A 90 -18.54 -8.36 -33.54
CA GLN A 90 -19.10 -7.90 -34.82
C GLN A 90 -20.19 -6.84 -34.67
N ALA A 91 -20.70 -6.64 -33.45
CA ALA A 91 -21.82 -5.74 -33.16
C ALA A 91 -21.39 -4.47 -32.40
N VAL A 92 -20.19 -4.45 -31.81
CA VAL A 92 -19.63 -3.25 -31.14
C VAL A 92 -19.48 -2.11 -32.16
N SER A 93 -19.99 -0.92 -31.79
CA SER A 93 -19.88 0.27 -32.63
C SER A 93 -18.44 0.81 -32.69
N ASP A 94 -18.10 1.52 -33.78
CA ASP A 94 -16.76 2.08 -33.99
C ASP A 94 -16.37 3.16 -32.96
N PHE A 95 -17.34 3.68 -32.20
CA PHE A 95 -17.14 4.72 -31.19
C PHE A 95 -17.33 4.22 -29.75
N ALA A 96 -17.79 2.98 -29.55
CA ALA A 96 -18.01 2.43 -28.21
C ALA A 96 -16.71 2.33 -27.43
N VAL A 97 -16.74 2.80 -26.17
CA VAL A 97 -15.70 2.52 -25.17
C VAL A 97 -16.14 1.32 -24.32
N ILE A 98 -15.22 0.39 -24.10
CA ILE A 98 -15.48 -0.85 -23.37
C ILE A 98 -14.63 -0.88 -22.10
N THR A 99 -15.23 -1.32 -20.99
CA THR A 99 -14.52 -1.60 -19.74
C THR A 99 -15.00 -2.92 -19.13
N ASP A 100 -14.26 -3.42 -18.15
CA ASP A 100 -14.61 -4.60 -17.37
C ASP A 100 -14.50 -4.32 -15.85
N VAL A 101 -14.83 -5.33 -15.06
CA VAL A 101 -14.73 -5.30 -13.59
C VAL A 101 -14.03 -6.54 -13.01
N GLY A 102 -13.31 -7.29 -13.84
CA GLY A 102 -12.68 -8.55 -13.45
C GLY A 102 -11.60 -8.36 -12.38
N SER A 103 -11.43 -9.35 -11.51
CA SER A 103 -10.46 -9.25 -10.41
C SER A 103 -9.00 -9.51 -10.82
N VAL A 104 -8.77 -9.92 -12.07
CA VAL A 104 -7.44 -10.15 -12.67
C VAL A 104 -7.39 -9.39 -13.98
N LYS A 105 -6.30 -8.68 -14.29
CA LYS A 105 -6.24 -7.79 -15.45
C LYS A 105 -5.37 -8.37 -16.57
N GLY A 106 -4.38 -9.20 -16.25
CA GLY A 106 -3.55 -9.90 -17.22
C GLY A 106 -4.35 -10.80 -18.15
N SER A 107 -5.27 -11.60 -17.59
CA SER A 107 -6.15 -12.46 -18.41
C SER A 107 -7.07 -11.65 -19.33
N VAL A 108 -7.64 -10.55 -18.82
CA VAL A 108 -8.50 -9.65 -19.62
C VAL A 108 -7.73 -9.01 -20.76
N ALA A 109 -6.53 -8.50 -20.49
CA ALA A 109 -5.69 -7.89 -21.52
C ALA A 109 -5.36 -8.89 -22.64
N MET A 110 -5.03 -10.13 -22.28
CA MET A 110 -4.78 -11.20 -23.27
C MET A 110 -6.03 -11.54 -24.08
N ASP A 111 -7.21 -11.63 -23.46
CA ASP A 111 -8.46 -11.93 -24.14
C ASP A 111 -8.86 -10.79 -25.11
N VAL A 112 -8.69 -9.54 -24.70
CA VAL A 112 -8.94 -8.37 -25.58
C VAL A 112 -8.02 -8.40 -26.79
N GLN A 113 -6.72 -8.62 -26.59
CA GLN A 113 -5.75 -8.71 -27.69
C GLN A 113 -6.08 -9.87 -28.64
N ALA A 114 -6.50 -11.03 -28.11
CA ALA A 114 -6.85 -12.19 -28.91
C ALA A 114 -8.11 -11.98 -29.78
N VAL A 115 -9.09 -11.22 -29.28
CA VAL A 115 -10.38 -11.04 -29.95
C VAL A 115 -10.40 -9.82 -30.87
N PHE A 116 -9.93 -8.67 -30.39
CA PHE A 116 -9.99 -7.41 -31.12
C PHE A 116 -8.66 -7.03 -31.81
N GLY A 117 -7.56 -7.72 -31.49
CA GLY A 117 -6.24 -7.44 -32.02
C GLY A 117 -5.47 -6.39 -31.22
N GLU A 118 -4.21 -6.18 -31.60
CA GLU A 118 -3.27 -5.31 -30.88
C GLU A 118 -3.54 -3.81 -31.03
N THR A 119 -4.36 -3.42 -32.02
CA THR A 119 -4.63 -2.01 -32.34
C THR A 119 -5.93 -1.49 -31.73
N PHE A 120 -6.66 -2.31 -30.97
CA PHE A 120 -7.93 -1.90 -30.38
C PHE A 120 -7.72 -1.00 -29.15
N ASP A 121 -7.93 0.29 -29.33
CA ASP A 121 -7.57 1.36 -28.40
C ASP A 121 -8.72 1.82 -27.47
N ARG A 122 -9.90 1.20 -27.59
CA ARG A 122 -11.13 1.60 -26.86
C ARG A 122 -11.51 0.66 -25.71
N PHE A 123 -10.63 -0.29 -25.35
CA PHE A 123 -10.81 -1.10 -24.15
C PHE A 123 -9.98 -0.52 -23.00
N VAL A 124 -10.62 -0.29 -21.85
CA VAL A 124 -9.97 0.15 -20.61
C VAL A 124 -10.29 -0.85 -19.51
N PRO A 125 -9.36 -1.75 -19.15
CA PRO A 125 -9.62 -2.71 -18.11
C PRO A 125 -9.79 -2.03 -16.75
N GLY A 126 -10.76 -2.52 -15.97
CA GLY A 126 -11.15 -1.95 -14.68
C GLY A 126 -11.31 -3.00 -13.59
N HIS A 127 -11.12 -2.60 -12.34
CA HIS A 127 -11.37 -3.42 -11.16
C HIS A 127 -11.87 -2.55 -9.99
N PRO A 128 -13.18 -2.55 -9.71
CA PRO A 128 -13.71 -1.91 -8.52
C PRO A 128 -13.34 -2.71 -7.27
N ILE A 129 -12.66 -2.08 -6.32
CA ILE A 129 -12.33 -2.66 -5.01
C ILE A 129 -13.53 -2.43 -4.07
N ALA A 130 -14.68 -2.94 -4.50
CA ALA A 130 -15.95 -2.85 -3.80
C ALA A 130 -16.76 -4.12 -4.07
N GLY A 131 -17.42 -4.62 -3.04
CA GLY A 131 -18.23 -5.85 -3.14
C GLY A 131 -19.02 -6.11 -1.87
N SER A 132 -19.90 -7.10 -1.95
CA SER A 132 -20.66 -7.63 -0.82
C SER A 132 -20.72 -9.15 -0.94
N GLU A 133 -20.94 -9.81 0.19
CA GLU A 133 -21.32 -11.22 0.29
C GLU A 133 -22.68 -11.53 -0.37
N LYS A 134 -23.49 -10.49 -0.66
CA LYS A 134 -24.76 -10.61 -1.39
C LYS A 134 -24.50 -10.70 -2.90
N ALA A 135 -25.34 -11.44 -3.61
CA ALA A 135 -25.23 -11.65 -5.05
C ALA A 135 -26.53 -11.34 -5.79
N GLY A 136 -26.43 -11.14 -7.11
CA GLY A 136 -27.56 -10.96 -8.01
C GLY A 136 -28.11 -9.52 -8.07
N VAL A 137 -29.11 -9.33 -8.92
CA VAL A 137 -29.73 -8.03 -9.26
C VAL A 137 -30.28 -7.31 -8.03
N LEU A 138 -30.98 -8.03 -7.15
CA LEU A 138 -31.64 -7.45 -5.98
C LEU A 138 -30.66 -6.91 -4.92
N ALA A 139 -29.39 -7.32 -5.00
CA ALA A 139 -28.33 -6.79 -4.14
C ALA A 139 -27.76 -5.45 -4.65
N ALA A 140 -28.19 -4.97 -5.83
CA ALA A 140 -27.67 -3.75 -6.44
C ALA A 140 -27.84 -2.52 -5.55
N ASN A 141 -26.74 -1.80 -5.33
CA ASN A 141 -26.66 -0.62 -4.49
C ASN A 141 -26.08 0.56 -5.30
N GLU A 142 -26.83 1.65 -5.39
CA GLU A 142 -26.44 2.86 -6.13
C GLU A 142 -25.23 3.61 -5.54
N ASP A 143 -24.90 3.32 -4.28
CA ASP A 143 -23.77 3.90 -3.56
C ASP A 143 -22.63 2.90 -3.31
N LEU A 144 -22.66 1.72 -3.94
CA LEU A 144 -21.66 0.66 -3.73
C LEU A 144 -20.22 1.14 -3.90
N TYR A 145 -19.99 2.11 -4.79
CA TYR A 145 -18.65 2.60 -5.15
C TYR A 145 -18.28 3.91 -4.47
N VAL A 146 -19.19 4.53 -3.70
CA VAL A 146 -18.91 5.80 -3.03
C VAL A 146 -17.75 5.60 -2.06
N CYS A 147 -16.70 6.42 -2.22
CA CYS A 147 -15.47 6.36 -1.43
C CYS A 147 -14.72 5.01 -1.51
N HIS A 148 -15.00 4.20 -2.53
CA HIS A 148 -14.24 2.98 -2.82
C HIS A 148 -13.25 3.21 -3.95
N LYS A 149 -12.14 2.47 -3.92
CA LYS A 149 -11.13 2.53 -4.97
C LYS A 149 -11.59 1.78 -6.20
N VAL A 150 -11.34 2.34 -7.38
CA VAL A 150 -11.41 1.63 -8.65
C VAL A 150 -10.05 1.73 -9.30
N ILE A 151 -9.49 0.57 -9.63
CA ILE A 151 -8.22 0.51 -10.35
C ILE A 151 -8.52 0.42 -11.84
N LEU A 152 -7.94 1.32 -12.62
CA LEU A 152 -7.91 1.21 -14.08
C LEU A 152 -6.50 0.82 -14.51
N THR A 153 -6.42 -0.09 -15.49
CA THR A 153 -5.15 -0.52 -16.08
C THR A 153 -5.16 -0.29 -17.59
N PRO A 154 -5.13 0.97 -18.07
CA PRO A 154 -5.04 1.25 -19.50
C PRO A 154 -3.92 0.45 -20.15
N LEU A 155 -4.21 -0.15 -21.30
CA LEU A 155 -3.23 -0.87 -22.10
C LEU A 155 -2.32 0.13 -22.81
N PRO A 156 -1.11 -0.26 -23.25
CA PRO A 156 -0.23 0.63 -24.00
C PRO A 156 -0.87 1.25 -25.25
N VAL A 157 -1.83 0.54 -25.87
CA VAL A 157 -2.60 1.01 -27.03
C VAL A 157 -3.84 1.82 -26.67
N THR A 158 -4.28 1.81 -25.40
CA THR A 158 -5.52 2.47 -25.00
C THR A 158 -5.41 3.98 -25.23
N SER A 159 -6.39 4.54 -25.93
CA SER A 159 -6.45 5.98 -26.20
C SER A 159 -6.67 6.78 -24.90
N GLU A 160 -6.12 8.00 -24.85
CA GLU A 160 -6.36 8.93 -23.73
C GLU A 160 -7.85 9.26 -23.57
N LEU A 161 -8.57 9.37 -24.70
CA LEU A 161 -10.01 9.62 -24.71
C LEU A 161 -10.78 8.49 -24.04
N ALA A 162 -10.50 7.23 -24.39
CA ALA A 162 -11.16 6.08 -23.77
C ALA A 162 -10.83 6.02 -22.28
N SER A 163 -9.55 6.15 -21.92
CA SER A 163 -9.09 6.15 -20.52
C SER A 163 -9.82 7.21 -19.70
N LYS A 164 -9.90 8.45 -20.21
CA LYS A 164 -10.58 9.54 -19.52
C LYS A 164 -12.08 9.32 -19.41
N ARG A 165 -12.71 8.77 -20.44
CA ARG A 165 -14.15 8.46 -20.43
C ARG A 165 -14.49 7.43 -19.36
N VAL A 166 -13.67 6.38 -19.20
CA VAL A 166 -13.87 5.36 -18.16
C VAL A 166 -13.56 5.91 -16.76
N GLU A 167 -12.51 6.72 -16.61
CA GLU A 167 -12.19 7.42 -15.36
C GLU A 167 -13.37 8.27 -14.88
N LEU A 168 -13.91 9.13 -15.75
CA LEU A 168 -15.05 9.99 -15.42
C LEU A 168 -16.32 9.17 -15.12
N ALA A 169 -16.51 8.02 -15.76
CA ALA A 169 -17.65 7.14 -15.50
C ALA A 169 -17.60 6.54 -14.07
N TRP A 170 -16.41 6.16 -13.59
CA TRP A 170 -16.23 5.69 -12.22
C TRP A 170 -16.32 6.84 -11.19
N GLN A 171 -15.73 7.99 -11.47
CA GLN A 171 -15.86 9.17 -10.61
C GLN A 171 -17.31 9.65 -10.51
N ALA A 172 -18.09 9.49 -11.58
CA ALA A 172 -19.50 9.83 -11.60
C ALA A 172 -20.32 9.00 -10.59
N VAL A 173 -19.89 7.80 -10.20
CA VAL A 173 -20.53 7.01 -9.12
C VAL A 173 -19.85 7.18 -7.74
N GLY A 174 -18.97 8.18 -7.60
CA GLY A 174 -18.30 8.52 -6.34
C GLY A 174 -17.06 7.67 -6.03
N ALA A 175 -16.53 6.93 -7.01
CA ALA A 175 -15.33 6.14 -6.84
C ALA A 175 -14.06 7.00 -6.89
N ASP A 176 -13.04 6.57 -6.14
CA ASP A 176 -11.68 7.12 -6.19
C ASP A 176 -10.84 6.30 -7.18
N VAL A 177 -10.46 6.90 -8.31
CA VAL A 177 -9.84 6.17 -9.43
C VAL A 177 -8.32 6.21 -9.30
N GLU A 178 -7.69 5.03 -9.41
CA GLU A 178 -6.24 4.87 -9.37
C GLU A 178 -5.76 4.16 -10.65
N LEU A 179 -4.65 4.64 -11.22
CA LEU A 179 -4.06 4.08 -12.43
C LEU A 179 -2.85 3.23 -12.07
N MET A 180 -2.75 2.03 -12.65
CA MET A 180 -1.55 1.21 -12.56
C MET A 180 -1.36 0.34 -13.81
N SER A 181 -0.17 -0.24 -13.96
CA SER A 181 0.06 -1.21 -15.04
C SER A 181 -0.66 -2.54 -14.74
N VAL A 182 -0.99 -3.28 -15.81
CA VAL A 182 -1.61 -4.60 -15.70
C VAL A 182 -0.78 -5.56 -14.84
N ALA A 183 0.54 -5.58 -15.04
CA ALA A 183 1.44 -6.44 -14.29
C ALA A 183 1.49 -6.08 -12.80
N HIS A 184 1.54 -4.78 -12.48
CA HIS A 184 1.57 -4.33 -11.09
C HIS A 184 0.25 -4.61 -10.37
N HIS A 185 -0.89 -4.44 -11.05
CA HIS A 185 -2.19 -4.82 -10.52
C HIS A 185 -2.21 -6.29 -10.08
N ASP A 186 -1.88 -7.21 -10.99
CA ASP A 186 -1.97 -8.64 -10.70
C ASP A 186 -0.99 -9.06 -9.59
N GLU A 187 0.20 -8.46 -9.52
CA GLU A 187 1.16 -8.67 -8.43
C GLU A 187 0.60 -8.17 -7.08
N VAL A 188 0.10 -6.94 -7.01
CA VAL A 188 -0.43 -6.35 -5.78
C VAL A 188 -1.66 -7.11 -5.29
N LEU A 189 -2.58 -7.46 -6.18
CA LEU A 189 -3.83 -8.17 -5.82
C LEU A 189 -3.56 -9.63 -5.45
N ALA A 190 -2.50 -10.26 -5.98
CA ALA A 190 -2.06 -11.57 -5.51
C ALA A 190 -1.72 -11.55 -4.02
N ALA A 191 -0.94 -10.55 -3.58
CA ALA A 191 -0.52 -10.42 -2.18
C ALA A 191 -1.63 -9.90 -1.24
N THR A 192 -2.42 -8.93 -1.70
CA THR A 192 -3.36 -8.20 -0.83
C THR A 192 -4.78 -8.76 -0.82
N SER A 193 -5.12 -9.63 -1.79
CA SER A 193 -6.47 -10.20 -1.92
C SER A 193 -6.44 -11.72 -2.16
N HIS A 194 -5.71 -12.21 -3.16
CA HIS A 194 -5.83 -13.61 -3.58
C HIS A 194 -5.23 -14.58 -2.57
N LEU A 195 -4.00 -14.33 -2.11
CA LEU A 195 -3.35 -15.16 -1.09
C LEU A 195 -4.15 -15.16 0.24
N PRO A 196 -4.62 -14.03 0.78
CA PRO A 196 -5.50 -14.03 1.96
C PRO A 196 -6.72 -14.95 1.82
N HIS A 197 -7.40 -14.94 0.67
CA HIS A 197 -8.54 -15.84 0.44
C HIS A 197 -8.11 -17.30 0.36
N LEU A 198 -7.00 -17.60 -0.34
CA LEU A 198 -6.45 -18.96 -0.41
C LEU A 198 -6.15 -19.51 1.00
N LEU A 199 -5.49 -18.71 1.84
CA LEU A 199 -5.15 -19.08 3.22
C LEU A 199 -6.41 -19.26 4.09
N ALA A 200 -7.42 -18.40 3.93
CA ALA A 200 -8.69 -18.53 4.64
C ALA A 200 -9.41 -19.84 4.27
N TYR A 201 -9.49 -20.18 2.97
CA TYR A 201 -10.05 -21.47 2.53
C TYR A 201 -9.24 -22.65 3.07
N SER A 202 -7.90 -22.59 2.96
CA SER A 202 -7.00 -23.65 3.43
C SER A 202 -7.14 -23.91 4.93
N LEU A 203 -7.27 -22.85 5.74
CA LEU A 203 -7.40 -22.98 7.19
C LEU A 203 -8.75 -23.62 7.56
N VAL A 204 -9.85 -23.18 6.94
CA VAL A 204 -11.18 -23.76 7.16
C VAL A 204 -11.20 -25.24 6.77
N ASP A 205 -10.64 -25.59 5.61
CA ASP A 205 -10.59 -26.96 5.12
C ASP A 205 -9.73 -27.86 6.01
N THR A 206 -8.58 -27.37 6.47
CA THR A 206 -7.70 -28.09 7.40
C THR A 206 -8.44 -28.46 8.69
N LEU A 207 -9.14 -27.50 9.29
CA LEU A 207 -9.87 -27.74 10.54
C LEU A 207 -11.10 -28.64 10.33
N ALA A 208 -11.82 -28.49 9.21
CA ALA A 208 -12.97 -29.32 8.87
C ALA A 208 -12.62 -30.81 8.64
N ASN A 209 -11.36 -31.10 8.32
CA ASN A 209 -10.86 -32.45 8.09
C ASN A 209 -10.22 -33.09 9.35
N THR A 210 -10.28 -32.42 10.51
CA THR A 210 -9.72 -32.95 11.77
C THR A 210 -10.76 -33.79 12.54
N HIS A 211 -10.35 -34.85 13.24
CA HIS A 211 -11.28 -35.82 13.85
C HIS A 211 -12.19 -35.26 14.98
N GLU A 212 -11.96 -34.03 15.46
CA GLU A 212 -12.71 -33.37 16.55
C GLU A 212 -13.52 -32.14 16.08
N ASN A 213 -14.16 -32.25 14.91
CA ASN A 213 -14.85 -31.14 14.23
C ASN A 213 -15.84 -30.33 15.08
N LYS A 214 -16.54 -30.92 16.05
CA LYS A 214 -17.60 -30.20 16.79
C LYS A 214 -17.05 -29.24 17.85
N GLU A 215 -15.93 -29.55 18.48
CA GLU A 215 -15.39 -28.70 19.56
C GLU A 215 -14.58 -27.53 18.99
N ILE A 216 -13.81 -27.77 17.93
CA ILE A 216 -12.97 -26.74 17.28
C ILE A 216 -13.81 -25.54 16.83
N PHE A 217 -14.96 -25.77 16.18
CA PHE A 217 -15.83 -24.68 15.74
C PHE A 217 -16.63 -24.03 16.89
N ASN A 218 -16.86 -24.72 18.00
CA ASN A 218 -17.50 -24.13 19.18
C ASN A 218 -16.59 -23.11 19.89
N TYR A 219 -15.26 -23.30 19.82
CA TYR A 219 -14.27 -22.37 20.39
C TYR A 219 -13.69 -21.38 19.37
N ALA A 220 -14.11 -21.49 18.10
CA ALA A 220 -13.71 -20.59 17.02
C ALA A 220 -14.38 -19.21 17.14
N ALA A 221 -14.10 -18.48 18.23
CA ALA A 221 -14.61 -17.14 18.48
C ALA A 221 -13.62 -16.04 18.06
N GLY A 222 -14.14 -14.87 17.71
CA GLY A 222 -13.36 -13.66 17.41
C GLY A 222 -12.46 -13.79 16.18
N GLY A 223 -11.17 -13.97 16.40
CA GLY A 223 -10.14 -13.90 15.36
C GLY A 223 -10.29 -14.94 14.25
N PHE A 224 -10.69 -16.17 14.57
CA PHE A 224 -10.95 -17.20 13.56
C PHE A 224 -12.12 -16.80 12.65
N ARG A 225 -13.22 -16.34 13.23
CA ARG A 225 -14.41 -15.90 12.47
C ARG A 225 -14.07 -14.74 11.54
N ASP A 226 -13.29 -13.78 12.02
CA ASP A 226 -12.94 -12.60 11.22
C ASP A 226 -11.98 -12.95 10.08
N PHE A 227 -11.00 -13.84 10.32
CA PHE A 227 -10.08 -14.33 9.30
C PHE A 227 -10.78 -15.18 8.24
N THR A 228 -11.70 -16.05 8.67
CA THR A 228 -12.38 -17.01 7.77
C THR A 228 -13.67 -16.48 7.15
N ARG A 229 -14.13 -15.28 7.53
CA ARG A 229 -15.30 -14.62 6.93
C ARG A 229 -15.23 -14.60 5.40
N ILE A 230 -14.04 -14.37 4.84
CA ILE A 230 -13.84 -14.28 3.39
C ILE A 230 -13.89 -15.64 2.67
N ALA A 231 -13.74 -16.76 3.39
CA ALA A 231 -13.93 -18.11 2.84
C ALA A 231 -15.41 -18.43 2.56
N ALA A 232 -16.35 -17.62 3.05
CA ALA A 232 -17.77 -17.71 2.68
C ALA A 232 -18.09 -17.20 1.27
N SER A 233 -17.10 -16.63 0.57
CA SER A 233 -17.23 -16.16 -0.81
C SER A 233 -17.48 -17.32 -1.79
N SER A 234 -17.86 -16.99 -3.03
CA SER A 234 -18.12 -18.00 -4.08
C SER A 234 -16.88 -18.82 -4.43
N PRO A 235 -16.89 -20.17 -4.25
CA PRO A 235 -15.75 -21.02 -4.61
C PRO A 235 -15.46 -21.03 -6.11
N VAL A 236 -16.49 -20.89 -6.95
CA VAL A 236 -16.35 -20.86 -8.42
C VAL A 236 -15.57 -19.62 -8.86
N MET A 237 -15.91 -18.46 -8.30
CA MET A 237 -15.22 -17.20 -8.57
C MET A 237 -13.75 -17.28 -8.14
N TRP A 238 -13.47 -17.80 -6.94
CA TRP A 238 -12.11 -17.89 -6.41
C TRP A 238 -11.25 -18.90 -7.17
N ARG A 239 -11.80 -20.06 -7.56
CA ARG A 239 -11.15 -21.01 -8.48
C ARG A 239 -10.67 -20.31 -9.75
N ASP A 240 -11.54 -19.50 -10.35
CA ASP A 240 -11.25 -18.79 -11.58
C ASP A 240 -10.18 -17.70 -11.38
N ILE A 241 -10.25 -16.95 -10.27
CA ILE A 241 -9.23 -15.94 -9.91
C ILE A 241 -7.87 -16.60 -9.69
N PHE A 242 -7.80 -17.70 -8.93
CA PHE A 242 -6.55 -18.42 -8.68
C PHE A 242 -5.95 -18.97 -9.97
N SER A 243 -6.78 -19.45 -10.89
CA SER A 243 -6.34 -19.94 -12.19
C SER A 243 -5.84 -18.80 -13.10
N ALA A 244 -6.57 -17.68 -13.13
CA ALA A 244 -6.25 -16.52 -13.96
C ALA A 244 -4.96 -15.82 -13.51
N ASN A 245 -4.72 -15.70 -12.19
CA ASN A 245 -3.53 -15.05 -11.63
C ASN A 245 -2.52 -16.05 -11.04
N LYS A 246 -2.43 -17.25 -11.63
CA LYS A 246 -1.63 -18.37 -11.13
C LYS A 246 -0.17 -17.99 -10.85
N ARG A 247 0.47 -17.26 -11.76
CA ARG A 247 1.90 -16.95 -11.68
C ARG A 247 2.23 -16.09 -10.45
N GLU A 248 1.52 -14.97 -10.28
CA GLU A 248 1.77 -14.06 -9.15
C GLU A 248 1.28 -14.64 -7.82
N LEU A 249 0.19 -15.43 -7.85
CA LEU A 249 -0.28 -16.17 -6.68
C LEU A 249 0.77 -17.16 -6.17
N LEU A 250 1.37 -17.96 -7.06
CA LEU A 250 2.41 -18.92 -6.68
C LEU A 250 3.65 -18.22 -6.11
N LYS A 251 4.13 -17.15 -6.77
CA LYS A 251 5.24 -16.32 -6.26
C LYS A 251 4.98 -15.84 -4.82
N THR A 252 3.78 -15.34 -4.56
CA THR A 252 3.41 -14.83 -3.22
C THR A 252 3.24 -15.97 -2.21
N LEU A 253 2.68 -17.11 -2.63
CA LEU A 253 2.51 -18.29 -1.79
C LEU A 253 3.86 -18.89 -1.38
N ASP A 254 4.85 -18.90 -2.27
CA ASP A 254 6.20 -19.37 -1.98
C ASP A 254 6.85 -18.50 -0.90
N LEU A 255 6.80 -17.16 -1.07
CA LEU A 255 7.28 -16.21 -0.06
C LEU A 255 6.61 -16.42 1.31
N PHE A 256 5.28 -16.58 1.33
CA PHE A 256 4.54 -16.84 2.56
C PHE A 256 4.94 -18.18 3.21
N SER A 257 5.20 -19.20 2.40
CA SER A 257 5.60 -20.54 2.89
C SER A 257 7.01 -20.51 3.50
N GLU A 258 7.92 -19.73 2.93
CA GLU A 258 9.24 -19.48 3.50
C GLU A 258 9.14 -18.76 4.86
N ASP A 259 8.33 -17.69 4.95
CA ASP A 259 8.10 -16.96 6.19
C ASP A 259 7.44 -17.83 7.27
N LEU A 260 6.48 -18.67 6.89
CA LEU A 260 5.83 -19.62 7.81
C LEU A 260 6.82 -20.68 8.31
N THR A 261 7.71 -21.16 7.43
CA THR A 261 8.78 -22.09 7.80
C THR A 261 9.75 -21.44 8.79
N ARG A 262 10.11 -20.16 8.58
CA ARG A 262 10.92 -19.39 9.51
C ARG A 262 10.25 -19.27 10.88
N LEU A 263 8.96 -18.92 10.93
CA LEU A 263 8.20 -18.85 12.17
C LEU A 263 8.16 -20.20 12.91
N ARG A 264 7.94 -21.29 12.18
CA ARG A 264 8.00 -22.65 12.73
C ARG A 264 9.36 -22.93 13.37
N THR A 265 10.46 -22.64 12.68
CA THR A 265 11.82 -22.85 13.20
C THR A 265 12.07 -22.04 14.48
N LEU A 266 11.64 -20.78 14.53
CA LEU A 266 11.76 -19.94 15.74
C LEU A 266 11.01 -20.56 16.94
N ILE A 267 9.84 -21.14 16.71
CA ILE A 267 9.06 -21.83 17.74
C ILE A 267 9.75 -23.14 18.17
N GLU A 268 10.20 -23.95 17.22
CA GLU A 268 10.91 -25.22 17.50
C GLU A 268 12.21 -25.02 18.28
N GLN A 269 12.88 -23.89 18.09
CA GLN A 269 14.12 -23.53 18.77
C GLN A 269 13.90 -22.76 20.08
N GLU A 270 12.65 -22.48 20.46
CA GLU A 270 12.30 -21.62 21.60
C GLU A 270 12.97 -20.23 21.55
N ASP A 271 13.24 -19.70 20.35
CA ASP A 271 13.85 -18.38 20.13
C ASP A 271 12.83 -17.26 20.35
N SER A 272 12.63 -16.93 21.64
CA SER A 272 11.71 -15.88 22.07
C SER A 272 12.03 -14.50 21.47
N THR A 273 13.32 -14.16 21.32
CA THR A 273 13.75 -12.87 20.76
C THR A 273 13.45 -12.79 19.28
N GLY A 274 13.81 -13.82 18.51
CA GLY A 274 13.53 -13.89 17.08
C GLY A 274 12.02 -13.87 16.79
N LEU A 275 11.23 -14.62 17.57
CA LEU A 275 9.76 -14.62 17.45
C LEU A 275 9.18 -13.23 17.75
N MET A 276 9.63 -12.58 18.83
CA MET A 276 9.21 -11.21 19.17
C MET A 276 9.53 -10.22 18.04
N GLY A 277 10.69 -10.37 17.39
CA GLY A 277 11.06 -9.58 16.23
C GLY A 277 10.07 -9.68 15.08
N VAL A 278 9.63 -10.90 14.73
CA VAL A 278 8.64 -11.12 13.65
C VAL A 278 7.29 -10.50 14.03
N LEU A 279 6.78 -10.79 15.22
CA LEU A 279 5.47 -10.30 15.69
C LEU A 279 5.41 -8.76 15.73
N THR A 280 6.48 -8.14 16.21
CA THR A 280 6.57 -6.69 16.32
C THR A 280 6.64 -6.01 14.96
N ARG A 281 7.41 -6.56 14.00
CA ARG A 281 7.42 -6.04 12.62
C ARG A 281 6.04 -6.16 11.97
N ALA A 282 5.36 -7.29 12.14
CA ALA A 282 4.01 -7.49 11.61
C ALA A 282 2.99 -6.50 12.21
N LYS A 283 3.04 -6.27 13.54
CA LYS A 283 2.22 -5.26 14.21
C LYS A 283 2.50 -3.86 13.67
N ALA A 284 3.77 -3.47 13.55
CA ALA A 284 4.14 -2.15 13.08
C ALA A 284 3.66 -1.89 11.64
N ALA A 285 3.81 -2.87 10.74
CA ALA A 285 3.29 -2.79 9.38
C ALA A 285 1.76 -2.62 9.37
N ARG A 286 1.04 -3.33 10.24
CA ARG A 286 -0.42 -3.23 10.36
C ARG A 286 -0.88 -1.87 10.91
N ASP A 287 -0.22 -1.36 11.93
CA ASP A 287 -0.53 -0.07 12.53
C ASP A 287 -0.27 1.07 11.53
N HIS A 288 0.83 0.97 10.78
CA HIS A 288 1.14 1.90 9.68
C HIS A 288 0.04 1.89 8.60
N PHE A 289 -0.39 0.70 8.16
CA PHE A 289 -1.48 0.57 7.19
C PHE A 289 -2.79 1.18 7.70
N SER A 290 -3.12 0.97 8.98
CA SER A 290 -4.31 1.54 9.61
C SER A 290 -4.26 3.06 9.65
N ASN A 291 -3.09 3.65 9.91
CA ASN A 291 -2.87 5.09 9.87
C ASN A 291 -2.98 5.67 8.45
N ILE A 292 -2.52 4.96 7.42
CA ILE A 292 -2.71 5.36 6.02
C ILE A 292 -4.21 5.44 5.69
N LEU A 293 -4.98 4.41 6.07
CA LEU A 293 -6.42 4.38 5.87
C LEU A 293 -7.12 5.53 6.63
N ALA A 294 -6.74 5.77 7.89
CA ALA A 294 -7.30 6.85 8.70
C ALA A 294 -6.94 8.24 8.13
N ARG A 295 -5.67 8.50 7.79
CA ARG A 295 -5.25 9.78 7.18
C ARG A 295 -6.00 10.06 5.88
N ARG A 296 -6.18 9.05 5.04
CA ARG A 296 -6.94 9.18 3.78
C ARG A 296 -8.41 9.56 4.03
N ALA A 297 -9.03 9.05 5.10
CA ALA A 297 -10.40 9.44 5.48
C ALA A 297 -10.52 10.90 5.98
N TYR A 298 -9.41 11.53 6.38
CA TYR A 298 -9.39 12.88 6.97
C TYR A 298 -8.55 13.91 6.17
N MET A 299 -8.15 13.61 4.93
CA MET A 299 -7.51 14.60 4.05
C MET A 299 -8.53 15.65 3.58
N GLU A 300 -8.99 16.51 4.49
CA GLU A 300 -9.36 17.86 4.07
C GLU A 300 -8.06 18.59 3.68
N PRO A 301 -8.02 19.27 2.52
CA PRO A 301 -6.87 20.08 2.17
C PRO A 301 -6.61 21.08 3.31
N MET A 302 -5.35 21.16 3.75
CA MET A 302 -4.91 22.07 4.81
C MET A 302 -5.29 23.49 4.41
N LYS A 303 -6.43 23.99 4.90
CA LYS A 303 -6.90 25.34 4.63
C LYS A 303 -5.90 26.29 5.26
N THR A 304 -5.06 26.91 4.45
CA THR A 304 -4.23 28.06 4.79
C THR A 304 -5.12 29.28 5.02
N THR A 305 -5.97 29.19 6.03
CA THR A 305 -6.67 30.35 6.57
C THR A 305 -5.65 31.07 7.45
N SER A 306 -5.28 32.29 7.08
CA SER A 306 -4.48 33.15 7.96
C SER A 306 -5.34 33.52 9.18
N VAL A 307 -5.25 32.72 10.24
CA VAL A 307 -5.95 33.01 11.49
C VAL A 307 -5.14 34.07 12.23
N THR A 308 -5.72 35.25 12.41
CA THR A 308 -5.18 36.26 13.32
C THR A 308 -5.67 35.96 14.73
N TYR A 309 -4.76 35.53 15.60
CA TYR A 309 -5.05 35.34 17.02
C TYR A 309 -4.84 36.66 17.76
N THR A 310 -5.89 37.17 18.41
CA THR A 310 -5.79 38.30 19.33
C THR A 310 -5.71 37.75 20.75
N ALA A 311 -4.51 37.76 21.35
CA ALA A 311 -4.31 37.34 22.72
C ALA A 311 -4.53 38.52 23.67
N SER A 312 -5.22 38.27 24.79
CA SER A 312 -5.36 39.20 25.92
C SER A 312 -4.79 38.55 27.18
N ALA A 313 -4.41 39.36 28.18
CA ALA A 313 -3.88 38.84 29.43
C ALA A 313 -4.93 37.97 30.13
N GLY A 314 -4.64 36.68 30.27
CA GLY A 314 -5.46 35.72 31.03
C GLY A 314 -5.03 35.63 32.49
N GLN A 315 -5.73 34.77 33.25
CA GLN A 315 -5.30 34.40 34.60
C GLN A 315 -4.00 33.57 34.55
N PRO A 316 -3.14 33.64 35.59
CA PRO A 316 -1.94 32.80 35.67
C PRO A 316 -2.31 31.32 35.58
N LEU A 317 -1.60 30.57 34.73
CA LEU A 317 -1.82 29.14 34.57
C LEU A 317 -1.18 28.39 35.74
N THR A 318 -1.97 27.67 36.53
CA THR A 318 -1.50 26.83 37.64
C THR A 318 -1.81 25.37 37.37
N GLY A 319 -0.81 24.50 37.45
CA GLY A 319 -0.97 23.06 37.26
C GLY A 319 0.35 22.32 37.19
N GLN A 320 0.28 21.01 36.98
CA GLN A 320 1.42 20.16 36.68
C GLN A 320 1.30 19.68 35.24
N PHE A 321 2.40 19.72 34.50
CA PHE A 321 2.47 19.24 33.12
C PHE A 321 3.68 18.32 32.99
N ARG A 322 3.47 17.14 32.40
CA ARG A 322 4.58 16.25 32.04
C ARG A 322 5.15 16.71 30.72
N VAL A 323 6.42 17.12 30.73
CA VAL A 323 7.15 17.46 29.50
C VAL A 323 7.24 16.19 28.62
N PRO A 324 6.82 16.25 27.35
CA PRO A 324 6.94 15.11 26.45
C PRO A 324 8.41 14.76 26.19
N GLY A 325 8.65 13.55 25.67
CA GLY A 325 9.98 13.11 25.27
C GLY A 325 10.69 14.07 24.31
N ASP A 326 12.01 14.20 24.43
CA ASP A 326 12.79 14.93 23.45
C ASP A 326 12.97 14.09 22.18
N LYS A 327 12.67 14.72 21.03
CA LYS A 327 12.76 14.08 19.71
C LYS A 327 14.18 13.64 19.38
N SER A 328 15.18 14.48 19.65
CA SER A 328 16.59 14.23 19.32
C SER A 328 17.17 13.11 20.17
N VAL A 329 16.80 13.05 21.46
CA VAL A 329 17.14 11.96 22.37
C VAL A 329 16.46 10.66 21.93
N SER A 330 15.18 10.72 21.54
CA SER A 330 14.43 9.54 21.08
C SER A 330 15.06 8.87 19.86
N HIS A 331 15.57 9.64 18.89
CA HIS A 331 16.31 9.05 17.76
C HIS A 331 17.57 8.31 18.22
N ARG A 332 18.32 8.90 19.15
CA ARG A 332 19.61 8.37 19.60
C ARG A 332 19.47 7.20 20.57
N SER A 333 18.44 7.20 21.40
CA SER A 333 18.14 6.06 22.27
C SER A 333 17.90 4.79 21.44
N ILE A 334 17.18 4.92 20.32
CA ILE A 334 17.02 3.82 19.35
C ILE A 334 18.37 3.46 18.72
N MET A 335 19.09 4.43 18.16
CA MET A 335 20.34 4.15 17.45
C MET A 335 21.39 3.48 18.35
N LEU A 336 21.68 4.07 19.50
CA LEU A 336 22.69 3.59 20.43
C LEU A 336 22.24 2.32 21.14
N GLY A 337 20.96 2.22 21.54
CA GLY A 337 20.42 0.99 22.13
C GLY A 337 20.45 -0.18 21.15
N SER A 338 20.28 0.08 19.85
CA SER A 338 20.39 -0.95 18.81
C SER A 338 21.82 -1.45 18.61
N LEU A 339 22.82 -0.57 18.75
CA LEU A 339 24.23 -0.91 18.57
C LEU A 339 24.91 -1.43 19.85
N ALA A 340 24.23 -1.34 20.99
CA ALA A 340 24.71 -1.87 22.25
C ALA A 340 24.68 -3.40 22.26
N ASN A 341 25.48 -4.01 23.14
CA ASN A 341 25.33 -5.42 23.50
C ASN A 341 24.32 -5.51 24.65
N GLY A 342 23.25 -6.30 24.48
CA GLY A 342 22.23 -6.52 25.50
C GLY A 342 20.98 -5.66 25.34
N THR A 343 20.20 -5.51 26.41
CA THR A 343 18.88 -4.85 26.37
C THR A 343 18.96 -3.41 26.88
N THR A 344 18.42 -2.47 26.11
CA THR A 344 18.25 -1.06 26.49
C THR A 344 16.78 -0.77 26.76
N GLU A 345 16.46 -0.29 27.97
CA GLU A 345 15.12 0.18 28.31
C GLU A 345 15.05 1.71 28.26
N VAL A 346 14.08 2.24 27.51
CA VAL A 346 13.86 3.68 27.34
C VAL A 346 12.49 4.03 27.89
N THR A 347 12.42 5.10 28.67
CA THR A 347 11.16 5.71 29.11
C THR A 347 11.09 7.17 28.66
N GLY A 348 9.88 7.65 28.37
CA GLY A 348 9.70 8.99 27.82
C GLY A 348 10.13 9.12 26.35
N PHE A 349 10.11 8.02 25.60
CA PHE A 349 10.28 8.06 24.14
C PHE A 349 9.18 8.90 23.50
N LEU A 350 9.54 9.79 22.57
CA LEU A 350 8.59 10.59 21.82
C LEU A 350 8.01 9.77 20.67
N GLU A 351 6.72 9.49 20.71
CA GLU A 351 5.97 8.76 19.66
C GLU A 351 5.59 9.65 18.47
N GLY A 352 6.50 10.53 18.05
CA GLY A 352 6.34 11.36 16.85
C GLY A 352 6.72 10.58 15.59
N GLU A 353 6.11 10.92 14.45
CA GLU A 353 6.34 10.25 13.15
C GLU A 353 7.81 10.06 12.81
N ASP A 354 8.63 11.10 13.02
CA ASP A 354 10.06 11.04 12.77
C ASP A 354 10.78 9.98 13.63
N SER A 355 10.45 9.92 14.92
CA SER A 355 11.07 8.98 15.87
C SER A 355 10.59 7.55 15.61
N LEU A 356 9.31 7.39 15.24
CA LEU A 356 8.75 6.11 14.78
C LEU A 356 9.40 5.63 13.47
N ALA A 357 9.71 6.54 12.53
CA ALA A 357 10.42 6.19 11.30
C ALA A 357 11.86 5.70 11.58
N THR A 358 12.56 6.30 12.54
CA THR A 358 13.85 5.75 13.03
C THR A 358 13.65 4.36 13.62
N LEU A 359 12.67 4.19 14.50
CA LEU A 359 12.41 2.91 15.15
C LEU A 359 12.11 1.81 14.11
N GLN A 360 11.28 2.10 13.11
CA GLN A 360 10.97 1.16 12.04
C GLN A 360 12.22 0.81 11.21
N ALA A 361 13.05 1.79 10.87
CA ALA A 361 14.28 1.52 10.12
C ALA A 361 15.21 0.53 10.84
N PHE A 362 15.34 0.62 12.17
CA PHE A 362 16.13 -0.35 12.94
C PHE A 362 15.46 -1.73 13.03
N ARG A 363 14.13 -1.81 13.08
CA ARG A 363 13.42 -3.09 12.95
C ARG A 363 13.66 -3.77 11.61
N ASP A 364 13.65 -2.99 10.53
CA ASP A 364 13.90 -3.47 9.18
C ASP A 364 15.34 -3.96 9.01
N MET A 365 16.28 -3.41 9.80
CA MET A 365 17.68 -3.86 9.90
C MET A 365 17.92 -4.95 10.95
N GLY A 366 16.87 -5.65 11.37
CA GLY A 366 16.99 -6.86 12.21
C GLY A 366 17.01 -6.63 13.72
N VAL A 367 16.84 -5.40 14.20
CA VAL A 367 16.79 -5.11 15.65
C VAL A 367 15.41 -5.43 16.21
N VAL A 368 15.36 -6.19 17.31
CA VAL A 368 14.10 -6.46 18.02
C VAL A 368 13.83 -5.29 18.96
N ILE A 369 12.74 -4.56 18.69
CA ILE A 369 12.34 -3.38 19.47
C ILE A 369 10.88 -3.54 19.90
N GLU A 370 10.62 -3.68 21.19
CA GLU A 370 9.28 -3.72 21.77
C GLU A 370 8.75 -2.29 22.01
N GLY A 371 7.43 -2.13 21.92
CA GLY A 371 6.77 -0.81 22.01
C GLY A 371 6.83 -0.01 20.69
N PRO A 372 6.79 1.33 20.72
CA PRO A 372 6.61 2.14 21.92
C PRO A 372 5.20 1.96 22.50
N ASP A 373 5.12 1.91 23.83
CA ASP A 373 3.86 1.90 24.57
C ASP A 373 3.90 2.98 25.65
N ASN A 374 3.17 4.08 25.45
CA ASN A 374 3.16 5.24 26.36
C ASN A 374 4.57 5.79 26.66
N GLY A 375 5.40 5.84 25.61
CA GLY A 375 6.79 6.27 25.67
C GLY A 375 7.76 5.25 26.30
N ARG A 376 7.33 4.00 26.58
CA ARG A 376 8.24 2.91 26.95
C ARG A 376 8.67 2.15 25.71
N VAL A 377 9.98 1.94 25.54
CA VAL A 377 10.57 1.14 24.45
C VAL A 377 11.62 0.20 25.05
N VAL A 378 11.65 -1.05 24.60
CA VAL A 378 12.72 -2.01 24.95
C VAL A 378 13.44 -2.40 23.68
N ILE A 379 14.76 -2.21 23.63
CA ILE A 379 15.60 -2.44 22.45
C ILE A 379 16.55 -3.57 22.78
N HIS A 380 16.50 -4.64 22.00
CA HIS A 380 17.46 -5.74 22.09
C HIS A 380 18.60 -5.45 21.10
N GLY A 381 19.69 -4.90 21.64
CA GLY A 381 20.83 -4.47 20.86
C GLY A 381 21.53 -5.64 20.17
N VAL A 382 21.95 -5.39 18.94
CA VAL A 382 22.61 -6.38 18.07
C VAL A 382 24.13 -6.23 18.07
N GLY A 383 24.67 -5.29 18.84
CA GLY A 383 26.09 -4.95 18.82
C GLY A 383 26.47 -4.07 17.63
N LEU A 384 27.70 -3.52 17.67
CA LEU A 384 28.17 -2.51 16.72
C LEU A 384 28.08 -2.95 15.25
N HIS A 385 28.32 -4.23 14.97
CA HIS A 385 28.32 -4.83 13.63
C HIS A 385 27.17 -5.82 13.39
N GLY A 386 26.13 -5.83 14.23
CA GLY A 386 25.04 -6.81 14.13
C GLY A 386 23.81 -6.36 13.34
N LEU A 387 23.81 -5.15 12.79
CA LEU A 387 22.74 -4.72 11.89
C LEU A 387 22.73 -5.59 10.62
N GLN A 388 21.55 -5.79 10.05
CA GLN A 388 21.34 -6.60 8.86
C GLN A 388 20.87 -5.74 7.69
N ALA A 389 21.13 -6.22 6.47
CA ALA A 389 20.63 -5.57 5.26
C ALA A 389 19.09 -5.49 5.29
N PRO A 390 18.50 -4.30 5.12
CA PRO A 390 17.05 -4.18 5.08
C PRO A 390 16.48 -4.83 3.79
N PRO A 391 15.24 -5.32 3.81
CA PRO A 391 14.61 -5.98 2.65
C PRO A 391 14.37 -5.03 1.46
N GLY A 392 14.50 -3.72 1.67
CA GLY A 392 14.33 -2.69 0.65
C GLY A 392 14.83 -1.34 1.16
N ALA A 393 14.47 -0.26 0.45
CA ALA A 393 14.84 1.08 0.85
C ALA A 393 14.22 1.47 2.21
N LEU A 394 15.01 2.10 3.07
CA LEU A 394 14.55 2.63 4.35
C LEU A 394 13.73 3.91 4.12
N TYR A 395 12.43 3.86 4.40
CA TYR A 395 11.55 5.01 4.32
C TYR A 395 11.54 5.80 5.63
N LEU A 396 12.02 7.05 5.60
CA LEU A 396 12.23 7.87 6.80
C LEU A 396 11.18 9.00 6.98
N GLY A 397 10.08 8.96 6.23
CA GLY A 397 9.03 9.99 6.27
C GLY A 397 9.60 11.39 6.00
N ASN A 398 9.26 12.36 6.85
CA ASN A 398 9.80 13.72 6.80
C ASN A 398 11.06 13.93 7.69
N SER A 399 11.62 12.84 8.24
CA SER A 399 12.67 12.91 9.24
C SER A 399 14.06 13.15 8.65
N GLY A 400 14.38 14.43 8.46
CA GLY A 400 15.74 14.84 8.11
C GLY A 400 16.78 14.51 9.18
N THR A 401 16.37 14.37 10.45
CA THR A 401 17.27 13.93 11.53
C THR A 401 17.64 12.47 11.34
N SER A 402 16.65 11.59 11.13
CA SER A 402 16.89 10.16 10.93
C SER A 402 17.84 9.94 9.76
N MET A 403 17.56 10.53 8.60
CA MET A 403 18.36 10.31 7.39
C MET A 403 19.81 10.73 7.54
N ARG A 404 20.06 11.88 8.19
CA ARG A 404 21.42 12.39 8.38
C ARG A 404 22.24 11.58 9.38
N LEU A 405 21.63 11.15 10.49
CA LEU A 405 22.31 10.34 11.49
C LEU A 405 22.52 8.91 10.99
N LEU A 406 21.51 8.31 10.36
CA LEU A 406 21.63 6.99 9.74
C LEU A 406 22.68 6.97 8.64
N ALA A 407 22.86 8.04 7.84
CA ALA A 407 23.93 8.09 6.84
C ALA A 407 25.32 7.80 7.43
N GLY A 408 25.60 8.32 8.63
CA GLY A 408 26.85 8.03 9.33
C GLY A 408 26.97 6.57 9.76
N LEU A 409 25.91 6.00 10.32
CA LEU A 409 25.88 4.59 10.71
C LEU A 409 25.99 3.64 9.52
N MET A 410 25.28 3.94 8.43
CA MET A 410 25.24 3.13 7.22
C MET A 410 26.59 3.12 6.51
N ALA A 411 27.38 4.20 6.62
CA ALA A 411 28.72 4.26 6.05
C ALA A 411 29.68 3.20 6.60
N GLY A 412 29.42 2.70 7.82
CA GLY A 412 30.23 1.68 8.48
C GLY A 412 29.71 0.25 8.34
N GLN A 413 28.62 0.03 7.60
CA GLN A 413 28.02 -1.31 7.45
C GLN A 413 28.65 -2.10 6.30
N SER A 414 28.50 -3.43 6.34
CA SER A 414 28.98 -4.35 5.31
C SER A 414 28.01 -4.55 4.14
N PHE A 415 26.85 -3.87 4.16
CA PHE A 415 25.77 -4.03 3.18
C PHE A 415 25.30 -2.69 2.63
N ASP A 416 24.75 -2.72 1.42
CA ASP A 416 24.22 -1.54 0.74
C ASP A 416 22.89 -1.10 1.34
N VAL A 417 22.67 0.21 1.42
CA VAL A 417 21.43 0.80 1.91
C VAL A 417 21.00 1.97 1.05
N GLU A 418 19.73 1.97 0.66
CA GLU A 418 19.05 3.13 0.08
C GLU A 418 18.11 3.73 1.13
N MET A 419 18.20 5.05 1.35
CA MET A 419 17.30 5.80 2.24
C MET A 419 16.48 6.80 1.45
N THR A 420 15.17 6.81 1.68
CA THR A 420 14.19 7.68 1.02
C THR A 420 13.24 8.33 2.04
N GLY A 421 12.32 9.19 1.57
CA GLY A 421 11.40 9.94 2.41
C GLY A 421 10.19 10.46 1.64
N ASP A 422 9.37 11.27 2.31
CA ASP A 422 8.24 11.95 1.67
C ASP A 422 8.70 13.03 0.66
N GLU A 423 7.75 13.67 -0.02
CA GLU A 423 8.03 14.71 -1.02
C GLU A 423 8.78 15.92 -0.42
N SER A 424 8.58 16.20 0.88
CA SER A 424 9.26 17.28 1.60
C SER A 424 10.72 16.93 1.90
N LEU A 425 10.98 15.74 2.44
CA LEU A 425 12.33 15.25 2.74
C LEU A 425 13.16 15.08 1.46
N SER A 426 12.53 14.60 0.39
CA SER A 426 13.16 14.39 -0.93
C SER A 426 13.66 15.69 -1.59
N LYS A 427 13.24 16.86 -1.09
CA LYS A 427 13.73 18.17 -1.55
C LYS A 427 14.93 18.68 -0.74
N ARG A 428 15.27 18.04 0.39
CA ARG A 428 16.29 18.54 1.33
C ARG A 428 17.70 18.19 0.86
N PRO A 429 18.68 19.10 1.01
CA PRO A 429 20.07 18.83 0.64
C PRO A 429 20.72 17.81 1.60
N MET A 430 21.41 16.83 1.03
CA MET A 430 22.12 15.75 1.72
C MET A 430 23.63 15.75 1.52
N LYS A 431 24.18 16.59 0.61
CA LYS A 431 25.64 16.75 0.45
C LYS A 431 26.36 17.08 1.76
N ARG A 432 25.70 17.81 2.66
CA ARG A 432 26.27 18.20 3.96
C ARG A 432 26.60 17.01 4.88
N VAL A 433 26.05 15.83 4.62
CA VAL A 433 26.47 14.57 5.26
C VAL A 433 27.24 13.67 4.31
N ALA A 434 26.92 13.64 3.01
CA ALA A 434 27.65 12.83 2.04
C ALA A 434 29.11 13.25 1.87
N ASP A 435 29.40 14.56 1.83
CA ASP A 435 30.74 15.10 1.61
C ASP A 435 31.73 14.69 2.73
N PRO A 436 31.44 14.89 4.05
CA PRO A 436 32.34 14.42 5.10
C PRO A 436 32.48 12.90 5.14
N LEU A 437 31.40 12.14 4.88
CA LEU A 437 31.49 10.67 4.83
C LEU A 437 32.39 10.21 3.67
N GLY A 438 32.34 10.89 2.53
CA GLY A 438 33.27 10.65 1.41
C GLY A 438 34.72 10.93 1.79
N GLN A 439 35.00 11.95 2.62
CA GLN A 439 36.35 12.22 3.15
C GLN A 439 36.83 11.10 4.09
N MET A 440 35.91 10.46 4.82
CA MET A 440 36.20 9.27 5.62
C MET A 440 36.41 8.00 4.78
N GLY A 441 36.13 8.03 3.48
CA GLY A 441 36.26 6.88 2.57
C GLY A 441 34.95 6.14 2.27
N ALA A 442 33.81 6.65 2.72
CA ALA A 442 32.51 6.06 2.42
C ALA A 442 32.07 6.33 0.97
N GLU A 443 31.49 5.33 0.31
CA GLU A 443 30.84 5.51 -0.99
C GLU A 443 29.36 5.92 -0.80
N VAL A 444 29.11 7.23 -0.78
CA VAL A 444 27.77 7.81 -0.62
C VAL A 444 27.35 8.55 -1.89
N SER A 445 26.24 8.13 -2.50
CA SER A 445 25.67 8.78 -3.68
C SER A 445 24.27 9.33 -3.41
N THR A 446 23.94 10.43 -4.10
CA THR A 446 22.67 11.14 -3.99
C THR A 446 22.02 11.24 -5.37
N ALA A 447 20.70 11.41 -5.41
CA ALA A 447 20.01 11.84 -6.62
C ALA A 447 20.41 13.27 -7.05
N GLU A 448 19.86 13.70 -8.20
CA GLU A 448 20.13 15.01 -8.80
C GLU A 448 19.95 16.16 -7.79
N GLY A 449 20.90 17.10 -7.81
CA GLY A 449 20.90 18.24 -6.88
C GLY A 449 21.37 17.91 -5.46
N GLY A 450 21.89 16.71 -5.21
CA GLY A 450 22.43 16.35 -3.89
C GLY A 450 21.35 16.01 -2.87
N ARG A 451 20.27 15.36 -3.31
CA ARG A 451 19.03 15.12 -2.54
C ARG A 451 18.75 13.61 -2.42
N PRO A 452 17.80 13.19 -1.56
CA PRO A 452 17.35 11.81 -1.53
C PRO A 452 16.77 11.36 -2.90
N PRO A 453 16.77 10.05 -3.20
CA PRO A 453 17.30 8.95 -2.39
C PRO A 453 18.82 9.05 -2.14
N LEU A 454 19.22 8.69 -0.93
CA LEU A 454 20.62 8.61 -0.51
C LEU A 454 21.04 7.15 -0.49
N LYS A 455 22.03 6.78 -1.28
CA LYS A 455 22.55 5.41 -1.38
C LYS A 455 23.93 5.35 -0.74
N VAL A 456 24.08 4.47 0.22
CA VAL A 456 25.36 4.20 0.90
C VAL A 456 25.75 2.78 0.56
N LYS A 457 26.92 2.61 -0.05
CA LYS A 457 27.44 1.29 -0.39
C LYS A 457 28.16 0.69 0.81
N GLY A 458 27.92 -0.59 1.06
CA GLY A 458 28.53 -1.32 2.16
C GLY A 458 29.98 -1.70 1.90
N GLY A 459 30.70 -2.02 2.99
CA GLY A 459 32.04 -2.59 2.93
C GLY A 459 33.17 -1.58 2.72
N SER A 460 32.90 -0.28 2.78
CA SER A 460 33.93 0.75 2.80
C SER A 460 34.79 0.65 4.07
N THR A 461 36.11 0.76 3.93
CA THR A 461 37.01 0.96 5.08
C THR A 461 37.07 2.43 5.43
N LEU A 462 36.46 2.81 6.56
CA LEU A 462 36.44 4.19 7.00
C LEU A 462 37.73 4.56 7.72
N LYS A 463 38.20 5.79 7.49
CA LYS A 463 39.32 6.40 8.22
C LYS A 463 38.84 7.57 9.05
N GLY A 464 39.37 7.67 10.26
CA GLY A 464 39.14 8.82 11.12
C GLY A 464 39.64 10.10 10.46
N ILE A 465 38.87 11.17 10.63
CA ILE A 465 39.20 12.50 10.10
C ILE A 465 39.07 13.55 11.20
N HIS A 466 39.82 14.65 11.05
CA HIS A 466 39.47 15.92 11.68
C HIS A 466 38.56 16.70 10.74
N TYR A 467 37.34 17.01 11.16
CA TYR A 467 36.36 17.71 10.32
C TYR A 467 35.95 19.06 10.91
N ASP A 468 36.36 20.14 10.26
CA ASP A 468 35.90 21.50 10.54
C ASP A 468 34.52 21.72 9.91
N LEU A 469 33.48 21.90 10.75
CA LEU A 469 32.12 22.11 10.25
C LEU A 469 32.03 23.45 9.51
N PRO A 470 31.63 23.47 8.21
CA PRO A 470 31.49 24.73 7.47
C PRO A 470 30.41 25.65 8.05
N LYS A 471 29.43 25.08 8.76
CA LYS A 471 28.37 25.77 9.48
C LYS A 471 27.94 24.92 10.67
N ALA A 472 27.58 25.57 11.78
CA ALA A 472 27.08 24.93 12.98
C ALA A 472 25.91 23.98 12.66
N SER A 473 26.08 22.69 12.92
CA SER A 473 25.07 21.67 12.64
C SER A 473 25.26 20.41 13.49
N ALA A 474 24.44 20.28 14.55
CA ALA A 474 24.43 19.09 15.40
C ALA A 474 24.21 17.78 14.62
N GLN A 475 23.42 17.81 13.54
CA GLN A 475 23.15 16.62 12.72
C GLN A 475 24.37 16.17 11.92
N VAL A 476 25.19 17.10 11.42
CA VAL A 476 26.41 16.76 10.67
C VAL A 476 27.50 16.31 11.64
N LYS A 477 27.64 16.98 12.79
CA LYS A 477 28.48 16.53 13.90
C LYS A 477 28.15 15.07 14.26
N SER A 478 26.90 14.78 14.59
CA SER A 478 26.48 13.42 14.95
C SER A 478 26.69 12.41 13.83
N CYS A 479 26.45 12.79 12.57
CA CYS A 479 26.72 11.91 11.42
C CYS A 479 28.19 11.47 11.37
N VAL A 480 29.13 12.42 11.52
CA VAL A 480 30.57 12.14 11.48
C VAL A 480 30.99 11.30 12.70
N LEU A 481 30.50 11.64 13.90
CA LEU A 481 30.81 10.88 15.12
C LEU A 481 30.29 9.44 15.05
N LEU A 482 29.07 9.23 14.53
CA LEU A 482 28.49 7.90 14.37
C LEU A 482 29.27 7.06 13.34
N ALA A 483 29.73 7.67 12.24
CA ALA A 483 30.63 7.00 11.30
C ALA A 483 32.00 6.70 11.94
N GLY A 484 32.47 7.58 12.82
CA GLY A 484 33.72 7.42 13.57
C GLY A 484 33.76 6.18 14.47
N LEU A 485 32.60 5.66 14.89
CA LEU A 485 32.51 4.37 15.62
C LEU A 485 33.06 3.19 14.81
N TYR A 486 33.09 3.32 13.47
CA TYR A 486 33.52 2.28 12.53
C TYR A 486 34.87 2.60 11.86
N ALA A 487 35.48 3.74 12.19
CA ALA A 487 36.62 4.27 11.45
C ALA A 487 37.97 3.88 12.09
N ASP A 488 38.97 3.64 11.25
CA ASP A 488 40.35 3.45 11.67
C ASP A 488 40.99 4.79 12.05
N GLY A 489 41.44 4.91 13.30
CA GLY A 489 42.10 6.11 13.82
C GLY A 489 41.14 7.09 14.51
N GLU A 490 41.66 8.27 14.85
CA GLU A 490 40.91 9.27 15.61
C GLU A 490 39.96 10.05 14.70
N THR A 491 38.69 10.13 15.09
CA THR A 491 37.69 11.03 14.47
C THR A 491 37.42 12.19 15.42
N SER A 492 37.59 13.42 14.93
CA SER A 492 37.32 14.64 15.70
C SER A 492 36.55 15.67 14.86
N VAL A 493 35.73 16.49 15.51
CA VAL A 493 34.90 17.51 14.86
C VAL A 493 35.08 18.85 15.57
N THR A 494 35.35 19.91 14.80
CA THR A 494 35.40 21.28 15.30
C THR A 494 34.16 22.03 14.83
N GLU A 495 33.45 22.66 15.77
CA GLU A 495 32.25 23.44 15.45
C GLU A 495 32.52 24.94 15.42
N PRO A 496 31.97 25.71 14.46
CA PRO A 496 32.14 27.17 14.41
C PRO A 496 31.33 27.91 15.49
N ALA A 497 30.37 27.23 16.11
CA ALA A 497 29.60 27.69 17.26
C ALA A 497 29.03 26.47 17.99
N PRO A 498 28.76 26.56 19.31
CA PRO A 498 28.16 25.46 20.06
C PRO A 498 26.85 25.00 19.43
N THR A 499 26.74 23.70 19.15
CA THR A 499 25.46 23.08 18.82
C THR A 499 25.05 22.08 19.88
N ARG A 500 23.82 21.59 19.78
CA ARG A 500 23.28 20.60 20.72
C ARG A 500 24.19 19.37 20.80
N ASP A 501 24.31 18.82 21.98
CA ASP A 501 25.35 17.86 22.38
C ASP A 501 24.80 16.47 22.74
N HIS A 502 23.92 15.95 21.90
CA HIS A 502 23.20 14.73 22.21
C HIS A 502 23.98 13.44 21.82
N THR A 503 25.08 13.51 21.05
CA THR A 503 25.77 12.32 20.50
C THR A 503 27.18 12.12 21.04
N GLU A 504 27.93 13.22 21.16
CA GLU A 504 29.25 13.27 21.82
C GLU A 504 29.19 12.82 23.28
#